data_AF-A0A559LZ28-F1
#
_entry.id   AF-A0A559LZ28-F1
#
_cell.length_a   1.000
_cell.length_b   1.000
_cell.length_c   1.000
_cell.angle_alpha   90.00
_cell.angle_beta   90.00
_cell.angle_gamma   90.00
#
_symmetry.space_group_name_H-M   'P 1'
#
loop_
_entity.id
_entity.type
_entity.pdbx_description
1 polymer ?
#
loop_
_entity_poly.entity_id
_entity_poly.type
_entity_poly.pdbx_seq_one_letter_code
_entity_poly.pdbx_strand_id
1 'polypeptide(L)'
;NLTHGLLFSQTADHEFPLLIQTLKQHQTHCIHPLLTAALLSKIVITSTANRIHAVHRNLNELEENAGQHEYIDTPMRNPLEMDFMAATRRLNFVGRTLGVERMRAGTMILALEFMGKEVDGLRKLISTSTANSDDGNHSKPYEDATKRVDELISCHMNECQNLALRAEYDEKRTQTQLAVVYQFMTQKEAIVTSKIAYMSTMIATESKKDSSAMKAIAVLTMIFLPGTFIATIFAMPLFNWDNNAHPLFNDNFKYYWAIAIPLTLFVLFLWGLSVWLPWKVWVAGWMPKRLVTKHAEVGLKERRDWITWPIPTTN
;
A
#
# COMPACT_ATOMS: atom_id res chain seq x y z
N ASN A 1 -28.15 27.42 -27.27
CA ASN A 1 -27.83 27.01 -25.88
C ASN A 1 -27.42 25.54 -25.74
N LEU A 2 -27.98 24.59 -26.49
CA LEU A 2 -27.50 23.19 -26.51
C LEU A 2 -25.99 23.11 -26.84
N THR A 3 -25.56 23.87 -27.86
CA THR A 3 -24.17 24.00 -28.32
C THR A 3 -23.19 24.46 -27.24
N HIS A 4 -23.62 25.28 -26.27
CA HIS A 4 -22.74 25.78 -25.22
C HIS A 4 -22.54 24.74 -24.10
N GLY A 5 -23.58 24.00 -23.72
CA GLY A 5 -23.45 22.83 -22.83
C GLY A 5 -22.65 21.69 -23.47
N LEU A 6 -22.72 21.56 -24.80
CA LEU A 6 -21.94 20.62 -25.63
C LEU A 6 -20.44 20.92 -25.65
N LEU A 7 -20.04 22.20 -25.59
CA LEU A 7 -18.64 22.60 -25.66
C LEU A 7 -17.92 22.42 -24.31
N PHE A 8 -18.65 22.50 -23.21
CA PHE A 8 -18.12 22.31 -21.85
C PHE A 8 -18.03 20.85 -21.42
N SER A 9 -18.64 19.89 -22.14
CA SER A 9 -18.63 18.50 -21.67
C SER A 9 -17.28 17.80 -21.84
N GLN A 10 -16.35 18.29 -22.69
CA GLN A 10 -14.95 17.82 -22.90
C GLN A 10 -14.69 16.33 -22.65
N THR A 11 -15.64 15.46 -23.01
CA THR A 11 -15.57 14.03 -22.69
C THR A 11 -15.54 13.29 -24.01
N ALA A 12 -14.39 12.66 -24.28
CA ALA A 12 -14.06 11.98 -25.53
C ALA A 12 -15.05 10.87 -25.92
N ASP A 13 -15.87 10.40 -24.98
CA ASP A 13 -16.71 9.21 -25.11
C ASP A 13 -18.12 9.48 -25.70
N HIS A 14 -18.45 10.73 -26.08
CA HIS A 14 -19.81 11.05 -26.56
C HIS A 14 -19.86 11.05 -28.10
N GLU A 15 -20.56 10.08 -28.68
CA GLU A 15 -20.78 9.96 -30.13
C GLU A 15 -21.89 10.92 -30.63
N PHE A 16 -21.58 12.21 -30.64
CA PHE A 16 -22.49 13.25 -31.13
C PHE A 16 -22.89 13.14 -32.61
N PRO A 17 -22.04 12.64 -33.54
CA PRO A 17 -22.43 12.43 -34.93
C PRO A 17 -23.62 11.48 -35.06
N LEU A 18 -23.66 10.45 -34.20
CA LEU A 18 -24.74 9.47 -34.15
C LEU A 18 -26.06 10.14 -33.74
N LEU A 19 -26.06 11.00 -32.71
CA LEU A 19 -27.28 11.71 -32.29
C LEU A 19 -27.80 12.68 -33.36
N ILE A 20 -26.92 13.38 -34.05
CA ILE A 20 -27.32 14.25 -35.17
C ILE A 20 -27.91 13.41 -36.31
N GLN A 21 -27.34 12.24 -36.59
CA GLN A 21 -27.86 11.32 -37.59
C GLN A 21 -29.23 10.77 -37.20
N THR A 22 -29.43 10.34 -35.95
CA THR A 22 -30.71 9.84 -35.44
C THR A 22 -31.80 10.91 -35.49
N LEU A 23 -31.47 12.15 -35.09
CA LEU A 23 -32.37 13.30 -35.19
C LEU A 23 -32.74 13.63 -36.64
N LYS A 24 -31.78 13.58 -37.57
CA LYS A 24 -32.04 13.80 -39.01
C LYS A 24 -32.93 12.70 -39.60
N GLN A 25 -32.73 11.45 -39.19
CA GLN A 25 -33.55 10.32 -39.63
C GLN A 25 -34.99 10.35 -39.08
N HIS A 26 -35.22 11.01 -37.94
CA HIS A 26 -36.52 11.03 -37.25
C HIS A 26 -37.16 12.43 -37.17
N GLN A 27 -36.88 13.32 -38.14
CA GLN A 27 -37.39 14.70 -38.18
C GLN A 27 -38.91 14.81 -38.04
N THR A 28 -39.66 13.85 -38.58
CA THR A 28 -41.14 13.78 -38.52
C THR A 28 -41.68 13.54 -37.10
N HIS A 29 -40.83 13.10 -36.17
CA HIS A 29 -41.21 12.72 -34.81
C HIS A 29 -40.73 13.72 -33.75
N CYS A 30 -40.08 14.83 -34.14
CA CYS A 30 -39.63 15.90 -33.25
C CYS A 30 -40.75 16.81 -32.72
N ILE A 31 -41.96 16.28 -32.55
CA ILE A 31 -43.14 17.05 -32.11
C ILE A 31 -43.13 17.22 -30.58
N HIS A 32 -42.56 16.27 -29.84
CA HIS A 32 -42.57 16.28 -28.38
C HIS A 32 -41.35 17.02 -27.79
N PRO A 33 -41.54 17.99 -26.86
CA PRO A 33 -40.44 18.83 -26.35
C PRO A 33 -39.37 18.03 -25.59
N LEU A 34 -39.76 16.94 -24.91
CA LEU A 34 -38.83 16.11 -24.12
C LEU A 34 -38.07 15.06 -24.95
N LEU A 35 -38.35 14.90 -26.24
CA LEU A 35 -37.66 13.89 -27.07
C LEU A 35 -36.15 14.13 -27.12
N THR A 36 -35.73 15.39 -27.24
CA THR A 36 -34.31 15.75 -27.30
C THR A 36 -33.57 15.44 -25.99
N ALA A 37 -34.20 15.72 -24.85
CA ALA A 37 -33.66 15.39 -23.53
C ALA A 37 -33.57 13.87 -23.34
N ALA A 38 -34.55 13.12 -23.83
CA ALA A 38 -34.58 11.66 -23.73
C ALA A 38 -33.53 10.99 -24.65
N LEU A 39 -33.24 11.57 -25.82
CA LEU A 39 -32.12 11.12 -26.65
C LEU A 39 -30.76 11.47 -26.04
N LEU A 40 -30.64 12.62 -25.37
CA LEU A 40 -29.42 13.00 -24.68
C LEU A 40 -29.13 12.05 -23.51
N SER A 41 -30.16 11.66 -22.75
CA SER A 41 -29.99 10.70 -21.65
C SER A 41 -29.44 9.36 -22.15
N LYS A 42 -29.85 8.88 -23.34
CA LYS A 42 -29.27 7.69 -23.95
C LYS A 42 -27.76 7.77 -24.16
N ILE A 43 -27.23 8.88 -24.70
CA ILE A 43 -25.77 9.01 -24.89
C ILE A 43 -25.05 8.88 -23.55
N VAL A 44 -25.55 9.55 -22.52
CA VAL A 44 -24.94 9.52 -21.20
C VAL A 44 -25.01 8.13 -20.57
N ILE A 45 -26.12 7.42 -20.75
CA ILE A 45 -26.27 6.02 -20.32
C ILE A 45 -25.27 5.13 -21.04
N THR A 46 -25.11 5.25 -22.35
CA THR A 46 -24.13 4.49 -23.14
C THR A 46 -22.70 4.78 -22.70
N SER A 47 -22.35 6.05 -22.46
CA SER A 47 -21.04 6.43 -21.90
C SER A 47 -20.79 5.77 -20.54
N THR A 48 -21.80 5.77 -19.67
CA THR A 48 -21.73 5.15 -18.33
C THR A 48 -21.55 3.63 -18.44
N ALA A 49 -22.29 2.98 -19.34
CA ALA A 49 -22.15 1.55 -19.63
C ALA A 49 -20.73 1.20 -20.10
N ASN A 50 -20.18 1.95 -21.06
CA ASN A 50 -18.83 1.74 -21.59
C ASN A 50 -17.75 1.84 -20.51
N ARG A 51 -17.91 2.80 -19.59
CA ARG A 51 -17.00 3.00 -18.46
C ARG A 51 -17.05 1.86 -17.46
N ILE A 52 -18.25 1.40 -17.10
CA ILE A 52 -18.44 0.21 -16.25
C ILE A 52 -17.83 -1.02 -16.93
N HIS A 53 -18.03 -1.20 -18.24
CA HIS A 53 -17.43 -2.29 -19.00
C HIS A 53 -15.90 -2.24 -19.04
N ALA A 54 -15.30 -1.06 -19.17
CA ALA A 54 -13.85 -0.89 -19.10
C ALA A 54 -13.31 -1.27 -17.73
N VAL A 55 -13.99 -0.87 -16.66
CA VAL A 55 -13.64 -1.26 -15.29
C VAL A 55 -13.76 -2.77 -15.09
N HIS A 56 -14.84 -3.39 -15.56
CA HIS A 56 -15.04 -4.83 -15.46
C HIS A 56 -13.88 -5.61 -16.13
N ARG A 57 -13.43 -5.16 -17.31
CA ARG A 57 -12.23 -5.75 -17.96
C ARG A 57 -10.97 -5.58 -17.13
N ASN A 58 -10.77 -4.40 -16.54
CA ASN A 58 -9.61 -4.16 -15.65
C ASN A 58 -9.60 -5.10 -14.44
N LEU A 59 -10.77 -5.42 -13.87
CA LEU A 59 -10.89 -6.38 -12.76
C LEU A 59 -10.51 -7.79 -13.20
N ASN A 60 -11.03 -8.24 -14.36
CA ASN A 60 -10.70 -9.55 -14.93
C ASN A 60 -9.19 -9.69 -15.17
N GLU A 61 -8.54 -8.67 -15.75
CA GLU A 61 -7.08 -8.67 -15.93
C GLU A 61 -6.32 -8.75 -14.60
N LEU A 62 -6.83 -8.11 -13.54
CA LEU A 62 -6.18 -8.16 -12.22
C LEU A 62 -6.33 -9.54 -11.58
N GLU A 63 -7.48 -10.20 -11.75
CA GLU A 63 -7.69 -11.59 -11.32
C GLU A 63 -6.80 -12.55 -12.09
N GLU A 64 -6.64 -12.35 -13.40
CA GLU A 64 -5.73 -13.12 -14.24
C GLU A 64 -4.28 -12.99 -13.76
N ASN A 65 -3.83 -11.75 -13.54
CA ASN A 65 -2.47 -11.48 -13.06
C ASN A 65 -2.22 -12.03 -11.65
N ALA A 66 -3.24 -12.02 -10.79
CA ALA A 66 -3.17 -12.58 -9.45
C ALA A 66 -3.30 -14.12 -9.43
N GLY A 67 -3.63 -14.76 -10.56
CA GLY A 67 -3.95 -16.19 -10.61
C GLY A 67 -5.19 -16.52 -9.76
N GLN A 68 -6.14 -15.60 -9.64
CA GLN A 68 -7.38 -15.73 -8.86
C GLN A 68 -8.60 -15.78 -9.80
N HIS A 69 -8.50 -16.57 -10.88
CA HIS A 69 -9.56 -16.74 -11.86
C HIS A 69 -9.97 -18.21 -11.96
N GLU A 70 -11.18 -18.46 -12.47
CA GLU A 70 -11.69 -19.82 -12.72
C GLU A 70 -11.54 -20.24 -14.21
N TYR A 71 -10.81 -19.45 -15.02
CA TYR A 71 -10.61 -19.78 -16.43
C TYR A 71 -9.86 -21.10 -16.64
N ILE A 72 -10.47 -22.01 -17.40
CA ILE A 72 -9.98 -23.37 -17.64
C ILE A 72 -8.66 -23.38 -18.42
N ASP A 73 -8.52 -22.49 -19.41
CA ASP A 73 -7.39 -22.50 -20.36
C ASP A 73 -6.25 -21.55 -19.99
N THR A 74 -6.33 -20.89 -18.83
CA THR A 74 -5.35 -19.88 -18.40
C THR A 74 -4.48 -20.43 -17.26
N PRO A 75 -3.14 -20.37 -17.36
CA PRO A 75 -2.27 -20.91 -16.32
C PRO A 75 -2.35 -20.08 -15.03
N MET A 76 -2.52 -20.77 -13.90
CA MET A 76 -2.55 -20.14 -12.58
C MET A 76 -1.18 -19.50 -12.28
N ARG A 77 -1.13 -18.18 -12.15
CA ARG A 77 0.08 -17.44 -11.74
C ARG A 77 0.26 -17.48 -10.22
N ASN A 78 1.51 -17.35 -9.76
CA ASN A 78 1.81 -17.27 -8.33
C ASN A 78 1.34 -15.91 -7.76
N PRO A 79 0.36 -15.88 -6.83
CA PRO A 79 -0.15 -14.62 -6.30
C PRO A 79 0.89 -13.81 -5.51
N LEU A 80 1.93 -14.45 -4.98
CA LEU A 80 2.97 -13.81 -4.17
C LEU A 80 4.03 -13.03 -5.00
N GLU A 81 4.07 -13.28 -6.30
CA GLU A 81 4.96 -12.61 -7.25
C GLU A 81 4.34 -11.35 -7.86
N MET A 82 3.04 -11.12 -7.63
CA MET A 82 2.35 -9.92 -8.09
C MET A 82 2.91 -8.65 -7.43
N ASP A 83 2.89 -7.55 -8.18
CA ASP A 83 3.13 -6.21 -7.64
C ASP A 83 1.89 -5.73 -6.85
N PHE A 84 1.95 -5.92 -5.54
CA PHE A 84 0.89 -5.51 -4.62
C PHE A 84 0.62 -4.00 -4.65
N MET A 85 1.63 -3.16 -4.89
CA MET A 85 1.47 -1.71 -4.91
C MET A 85 0.75 -1.26 -6.19
N ALA A 86 1.11 -1.83 -7.33
CA ALA A 86 0.39 -1.58 -8.58
C ALA A 86 -1.06 -2.11 -8.51
N ALA A 87 -1.27 -3.32 -7.97
CA ALA A 87 -2.59 -3.93 -7.82
C ALA A 87 -3.50 -3.09 -6.92
N THR A 88 -3.05 -2.71 -5.72
CA THR A 88 -3.82 -1.86 -4.79
C THR A 88 -4.13 -0.48 -5.39
N ARG A 89 -3.17 0.14 -6.09
CA ARG A 89 -3.41 1.42 -6.80
C ARG A 89 -4.51 1.27 -7.86
N ARG A 90 -4.45 0.21 -8.66
CA ARG A 90 -5.44 -0.07 -9.71
C ARG A 90 -6.83 -0.34 -9.11
N LEU A 91 -6.92 -1.15 -8.06
CA LEU A 91 -8.18 -1.45 -7.37
C LEU A 91 -8.80 -0.22 -6.72
N ASN A 92 -8.01 0.65 -6.08
CA ASN A 92 -8.51 1.90 -5.52
C ASN A 92 -9.05 2.85 -6.60
N PHE A 93 -8.36 2.95 -7.74
CA PHE A 93 -8.84 3.75 -8.87
C PHE A 93 -10.14 3.19 -9.46
N VAL A 94 -10.23 1.85 -9.59
CA VAL A 94 -11.43 1.15 -10.03
C VAL A 94 -12.59 1.40 -9.07
N GLY A 95 -12.39 1.23 -7.76
CA GLY A 95 -13.41 1.47 -6.75
C GLY A 95 -13.94 2.90 -6.78
N ARG A 96 -13.04 3.90 -6.89
CA ARG A 96 -13.44 5.31 -7.07
C ARG A 96 -14.27 5.50 -8.34
N THR A 97 -13.86 4.90 -9.46
CA THR A 97 -14.56 5.03 -10.74
C THR A 97 -15.97 4.42 -10.66
N LEU A 98 -16.12 3.23 -10.08
CA LEU A 98 -17.41 2.58 -9.87
C LEU A 98 -18.34 3.41 -8.99
N GLY A 99 -17.82 4.00 -7.91
CA GLY A 99 -18.60 4.89 -7.05
C GLY A 99 -19.15 6.11 -7.81
N VAL A 100 -18.33 6.70 -8.69
CA VAL A 100 -18.76 7.82 -9.55
C VAL A 100 -19.80 7.37 -10.58
N GLU A 101 -19.60 6.25 -11.27
CA GLU A 101 -20.56 5.77 -12.27
C GLU A 101 -21.88 5.31 -11.62
N ARG A 102 -21.85 4.73 -10.41
CA ARG A 102 -23.06 4.42 -9.62
C ARG A 102 -23.83 5.68 -9.26
N MET A 103 -23.12 6.72 -8.78
CA MET A 103 -23.73 8.01 -8.49
C MET A 103 -24.36 8.61 -9.76
N ARG A 104 -23.64 8.57 -10.89
CA ARG A 104 -24.12 9.08 -12.18
C ARG A 104 -25.38 8.35 -12.64
N ALA A 105 -25.42 7.02 -12.56
CA ALA A 105 -26.62 6.23 -12.83
C ALA A 105 -27.79 6.63 -11.91
N GLY A 106 -27.53 6.83 -10.61
CA GLY A 106 -28.52 7.32 -9.65
C GLY A 106 -29.07 8.71 -10.00
N THR A 107 -28.21 9.65 -10.40
CA THR A 107 -28.67 10.98 -10.86
C THR A 107 -29.48 10.91 -12.15
N MET A 108 -29.16 9.97 -13.05
CA MET A 108 -29.92 9.75 -14.28
C MET A 108 -31.32 9.19 -13.99
N ILE A 109 -31.43 8.27 -13.03
CA ILE A 109 -32.71 7.72 -12.56
C ILE A 109 -33.62 8.86 -12.07
N LEU A 110 -33.10 9.77 -11.23
CA LEU A 110 -33.86 10.91 -10.74
C LEU A 110 -34.29 11.87 -11.87
N ALA A 111 -33.40 12.12 -12.83
CA ALA A 111 -33.71 12.97 -13.99
C ALA A 111 -34.81 12.34 -14.87
N LEU A 112 -34.75 11.03 -15.12
CA LEU A 112 -35.75 10.30 -15.89
C LEU A 112 -37.09 10.22 -15.15
N GLU A 113 -37.09 10.06 -13.83
CA GLU A 113 -38.32 10.12 -13.01
C GLU A 113 -38.98 11.49 -13.11
N PHE A 114 -38.20 12.57 -13.06
CA PHE A 114 -38.71 13.92 -13.26
C PHE A 114 -39.29 14.09 -14.67
N MET A 115 -38.59 13.63 -15.71
CA MET A 115 -39.08 13.66 -17.09
C MET A 115 -40.39 12.87 -17.25
N GLY A 116 -40.53 11.71 -16.60
CA GLY A 116 -41.76 10.94 -16.60
C GLY A 116 -42.94 11.70 -16.00
N LYS A 117 -42.73 12.38 -14.85
CA LYS A 117 -43.75 13.24 -14.22
C LYS A 117 -44.19 14.39 -15.13
N GLU A 118 -43.26 14.99 -15.86
CA GLU A 118 -43.56 16.05 -16.84
C GLU A 118 -44.37 15.50 -18.03
N VAL A 119 -44.04 14.31 -18.53
CA VAL A 119 -44.83 13.62 -19.57
C VAL A 119 -46.26 13.37 -19.10
N ASP A 120 -46.45 12.90 -17.87
CA ASP A 120 -47.79 12.71 -17.27
C ASP A 120 -48.57 14.01 -17.11
N GLY A 121 -47.88 15.10 -16.74
CA GLY A 121 -48.44 16.45 -16.69
C GLY A 121 -48.95 16.92 -18.05
N LEU A 122 -48.11 16.78 -19.08
CA LEU A 122 -48.47 17.09 -20.47
C LEU A 122 -49.64 16.23 -20.96
N ARG A 123 -49.63 14.92 -20.68
CA ARG A 123 -50.71 13.98 -21.01
C ARG A 123 -52.06 14.45 -20.46
N LYS A 124 -52.10 14.90 -19.20
CA LYS A 124 -53.32 15.42 -18.56
C LYS A 124 -53.82 16.70 -19.23
N LEU A 125 -52.93 17.65 -19.51
CA LEU A 125 -53.28 18.91 -20.18
C LEU A 125 -53.83 18.70 -21.59
N ILE A 126 -53.30 17.73 -22.33
CA ILE A 126 -53.80 17.37 -23.66
C ILE A 126 -55.19 16.79 -23.54
N SER A 127 -55.40 15.84 -22.62
CA SER A 127 -56.68 15.15 -22.44
C SER A 127 -57.83 16.12 -22.10
N THR A 128 -57.56 17.14 -21.28
CA THR A 128 -58.54 18.20 -20.96
C THR A 128 -58.79 19.14 -22.14
N SER A 129 -57.77 19.45 -22.94
CA SER A 129 -57.91 20.26 -24.14
C SER A 129 -58.72 19.53 -25.24
N THR A 130 -58.50 18.23 -25.42
CA THR A 130 -59.27 17.40 -26.38
C THR A 130 -60.71 17.16 -25.95
N ALA A 131 -61.01 17.13 -24.65
CA ALA A 131 -62.39 17.02 -24.17
C ALA A 131 -63.26 18.25 -24.52
N ASN A 132 -62.62 19.41 -24.73
CA ASN A 132 -63.29 20.67 -25.05
C ASN A 132 -63.33 20.98 -26.56
N SER A 133 -62.71 20.15 -27.42
CA SER A 133 -62.51 20.43 -28.84
C SER A 133 -62.98 19.24 -29.69
N ASP A 134 -63.95 19.42 -30.59
CA ASP A 134 -64.52 18.36 -31.46
C ASP A 134 -63.59 17.93 -32.62
N ASP A 135 -62.32 18.36 -32.60
CA ASP A 135 -61.35 18.18 -33.68
C ASP A 135 -60.40 16.99 -33.38
N GLY A 136 -60.92 15.78 -33.52
CA GLY A 136 -60.24 14.53 -33.13
C GLY A 136 -59.12 14.04 -34.05
N ASN A 137 -58.81 14.75 -35.14
CA ASN A 137 -57.84 14.27 -36.14
C ASN A 137 -56.42 14.87 -35.95
N HIS A 138 -56.29 16.04 -35.32
CA HIS A 138 -55.00 16.70 -35.07
C HIS A 138 -54.29 16.25 -33.78
N SER A 139 -54.99 15.58 -32.86
CA SER A 139 -54.43 15.12 -31.57
C SER A 139 -53.67 13.78 -31.64
N LYS A 140 -54.01 12.90 -32.59
CA LYS A 140 -53.43 11.55 -32.72
C LYS A 140 -51.89 11.53 -32.84
N PRO A 141 -51.24 12.37 -33.68
CA PRO A 141 -49.79 12.35 -33.81
C PRO A 141 -49.06 12.76 -32.53
N TYR A 142 -49.67 13.64 -31.73
CA TYR A 142 -49.09 14.11 -30.47
C TYR A 142 -49.27 13.09 -29.35
N GLU A 143 -50.41 12.39 -29.31
CA GLU A 143 -50.65 11.30 -28.37
C GLU A 143 -49.68 10.13 -28.61
N ASP A 144 -49.45 9.75 -29.87
CA ASP A 144 -48.49 8.71 -30.25
C ASP A 144 -47.04 9.12 -29.90
N ALA A 145 -46.68 10.39 -30.11
CA ALA A 145 -45.37 10.91 -29.72
C ALA A 145 -45.19 10.88 -28.18
N THR A 146 -46.22 11.21 -27.42
CA THR A 146 -46.21 11.18 -25.95
C THR A 146 -46.01 9.75 -25.43
N LYS A 147 -46.74 8.77 -26.00
CA LYS A 147 -46.58 7.34 -25.66
C LYS A 147 -45.17 6.83 -25.94
N ARG A 148 -44.57 7.19 -27.08
CA ARG A 148 -43.19 6.78 -27.41
C ARG A 148 -42.15 7.36 -26.46
N VAL A 149 -42.28 8.63 -26.08
CA VAL A 149 -41.35 9.26 -25.13
C VAL A 149 -41.47 8.61 -23.76
N ASP A 150 -42.68 8.25 -23.34
CA ASP A 150 -42.95 7.52 -22.09
C ASP A 150 -42.30 6.12 -22.08
N GLU A 151 -42.48 5.35 -23.16
CA GLU A 151 -41.81 4.06 -23.35
C GLU A 151 -40.28 4.18 -23.35
N LEU A 152 -39.74 5.21 -24.00
CA LEU A 152 -38.31 5.45 -24.08
C LEU A 152 -37.71 5.85 -22.72
N ILE A 153 -38.40 6.70 -21.96
CA ILE A 153 -38.01 7.05 -20.58
C ILE A 153 -38.03 5.79 -19.70
N SER A 154 -39.08 4.98 -19.81
CA SER A 154 -39.20 3.71 -19.06
C SER A 154 -38.07 2.73 -19.39
N CYS A 155 -37.71 2.61 -20.67
CA CYS A 155 -36.58 1.80 -21.12
C CYS A 155 -35.25 2.30 -20.53
N HIS A 156 -35.01 3.62 -20.60
CA HIS A 156 -33.80 4.23 -20.06
C HIS A 156 -33.72 4.11 -18.54
N MET A 157 -34.85 4.22 -17.84
CA MET A 157 -34.93 4.02 -16.40
C MET A 157 -34.50 2.61 -16.00
N ASN A 158 -35.02 1.60 -16.68
CA ASN A 158 -34.62 0.21 -16.47
C ASN A 158 -33.13 -0.01 -16.79
N GLU A 159 -32.60 0.58 -17.87
CA GLU A 159 -31.18 0.50 -18.21
C GLU A 159 -30.29 1.12 -17.11
N CYS A 160 -30.68 2.28 -16.57
CA CYS A 160 -29.94 2.92 -15.48
C CYS A 160 -29.98 2.09 -14.18
N GLN A 161 -31.13 1.49 -13.86
CA GLN A 161 -31.27 0.59 -12.71
C GLN A 161 -30.35 -0.62 -12.85
N ASN A 162 -30.30 -1.24 -14.05
CA ASN A 162 -29.39 -2.35 -14.33
C ASN A 162 -27.92 -1.94 -14.22
N LEU A 163 -27.54 -0.76 -14.74
CA LEU A 163 -26.18 -0.24 -14.61
C LEU A 163 -25.81 0.05 -13.15
N ALA A 164 -26.74 0.57 -12.34
CA ALA A 164 -26.53 0.82 -10.92
C ALA A 164 -26.30 -0.48 -10.14
N LEU A 165 -27.05 -1.54 -10.46
CA LEU A 165 -26.86 -2.88 -9.89
C LEU A 165 -25.51 -3.47 -10.30
N ARG A 166 -25.12 -3.33 -11.57
CA ARG A 166 -23.83 -3.81 -12.06
C ARG A 166 -22.66 -3.09 -11.40
N ALA A 167 -22.74 -1.78 -11.26
CA ALA A 167 -21.73 -0.99 -10.56
C ALA A 167 -21.62 -1.43 -9.08
N GLU A 168 -22.74 -1.73 -8.42
CA GLU A 168 -22.74 -2.26 -7.04
C GLU A 168 -22.04 -3.61 -6.91
N TYR A 169 -22.33 -4.50 -7.86
CA TYR A 169 -21.72 -5.82 -7.92
C TYR A 169 -20.19 -5.69 -8.10
N ASP A 170 -19.75 -4.91 -9.09
CA ASP A 170 -18.32 -4.71 -9.34
C ASP A 170 -17.64 -3.97 -8.18
N GLU A 171 -18.34 -3.10 -7.44
CA GLU A 171 -17.84 -2.44 -6.23
C GLU A 171 -17.58 -3.47 -5.12
N LYS A 172 -18.56 -4.36 -4.84
CA LYS A 172 -18.39 -5.46 -3.88
C LYS A 172 -17.24 -6.39 -4.29
N ARG A 173 -17.15 -6.73 -5.58
CA ARG A 173 -16.04 -7.53 -6.12
C ARG A 173 -14.69 -6.85 -5.91
N THR A 174 -14.59 -5.55 -6.16
CA THR A 174 -13.38 -4.76 -5.91
C THR A 174 -12.97 -4.80 -4.44
N GLN A 175 -13.92 -4.70 -3.50
CA GLN A 175 -13.66 -4.79 -2.07
C GLN A 175 -13.12 -6.18 -1.68
N THR A 176 -13.74 -7.26 -2.18
CA THR A 176 -13.27 -8.63 -1.96
C THR A 176 -11.86 -8.83 -2.52
N GLN A 177 -11.60 -8.35 -3.74
CA GLN A 177 -10.28 -8.48 -4.36
C GLN A 177 -9.21 -7.69 -3.62
N LEU A 178 -9.54 -6.49 -3.11
CA LEU A 178 -8.65 -5.70 -2.27
C LEU A 178 -8.27 -6.45 -0.98
N ALA A 179 -9.23 -7.11 -0.34
CA ALA A 179 -8.97 -7.93 0.85
C ALA A 179 -8.03 -9.12 0.54
N VAL A 180 -8.23 -9.80 -0.60
CA VAL A 180 -7.35 -10.89 -1.05
C VAL A 180 -5.93 -10.39 -1.32
N VAL A 181 -5.79 -9.23 -1.98
CA VAL A 181 -4.48 -8.61 -2.23
C VAL A 181 -3.75 -8.29 -0.92
N TYR A 182 -4.45 -7.75 0.09
CA TYR A 182 -3.87 -7.51 1.42
C TYR A 182 -3.49 -8.79 2.15
N GLN A 183 -4.27 -9.87 2.00
CA GLN A 183 -3.95 -11.16 2.58
C GLN A 183 -2.64 -11.73 2.00
N PHE A 184 -2.46 -11.67 0.68
CA PHE A 184 -1.21 -12.10 0.04
C PHE A 184 -0.02 -11.21 0.40
N MET A 185 -0.24 -9.89 0.53
CA MET A 185 0.80 -8.97 1.00
C MET A 185 1.28 -9.36 2.41
N THR A 186 0.34 -9.63 3.33
CA THR A 186 0.63 -10.09 4.69
C THR A 186 1.36 -11.44 4.69
N GLN A 187 0.96 -12.36 3.81
CA GLN A 187 1.64 -13.66 3.66
C GLN A 187 3.08 -13.50 3.17
N LYS A 188 3.33 -12.61 2.20
CA LYS A 188 4.68 -12.30 1.72
C LYS A 188 5.53 -11.66 2.83
N GLU A 189 4.97 -10.72 3.58
CA GLU A 189 5.64 -10.10 4.72
C GLU A 189 6.01 -11.12 5.80
N ALA A 190 5.13 -12.09 6.09
CA ALA A 190 5.42 -13.18 7.02
C ALA A 190 6.59 -14.06 6.54
N ILE A 191 6.63 -14.41 5.25
CA ILE A 191 7.73 -15.17 4.66
C ILE A 191 9.05 -14.39 4.73
N VAL A 192 9.03 -13.10 4.38
CA VAL A 192 10.22 -12.24 4.43
C VAL A 192 10.71 -12.09 5.86
N THR A 193 9.81 -11.85 6.81
CA THR A 193 10.13 -11.70 8.23
C THR A 193 10.72 -12.99 8.81
N SER A 194 10.17 -14.15 8.44
CA SER A 194 10.71 -15.46 8.83
C SER A 194 12.14 -15.67 8.31
N LYS A 195 12.41 -15.31 7.05
CA LYS A 195 13.76 -15.37 6.47
C LYS A 195 14.72 -14.44 7.20
N ILE A 196 14.31 -13.22 7.53
CA ILE A 196 15.13 -12.26 8.30
C ILE A 196 15.45 -12.82 9.69
N ALA A 197 14.46 -13.43 10.37
CA ALA A 197 14.67 -14.04 11.68
C ALA A 197 15.69 -15.19 11.60
N TYR A 198 15.58 -16.07 10.60
CA TYR A 198 16.56 -17.14 10.36
C TYR A 198 17.96 -16.60 10.06
N MET A 199 18.08 -15.57 9.22
CA MET A 199 19.38 -14.93 8.96
C MET A 199 19.96 -14.31 10.23
N SER A 200 19.12 -13.73 11.08
CA SER A 200 19.53 -13.13 12.35
C SER A 200 20.02 -14.18 13.34
N THR A 201 19.40 -15.37 13.40
CA THR A 201 19.90 -16.46 14.25
C THR A 201 21.24 -16.98 13.75
N MET A 202 21.40 -17.13 12.43
CA MET A 202 22.68 -17.50 11.83
C MET A 202 23.78 -16.48 12.19
N ILE A 203 23.51 -15.19 11.98
CA ILE A 203 24.44 -14.11 12.36
C ILE A 203 24.76 -14.15 13.86
N ALA A 204 23.77 -14.39 14.73
CA ALA A 204 23.99 -14.49 16.17
C ALA A 204 24.87 -15.70 16.54
N THR A 205 24.68 -16.84 15.86
CA THR A 205 25.53 -18.03 16.08
C THR A 205 26.97 -17.81 15.63
N GLU A 206 27.18 -17.18 14.47
CA GLU A 206 28.52 -16.86 13.98
C GLU A 206 29.18 -15.77 14.84
N SER A 207 28.43 -14.73 15.23
CA SER A 207 28.89 -13.71 16.18
C SER A 207 29.27 -14.31 17.54
N LYS A 208 28.57 -15.35 18.01
CA LYS A 208 28.92 -16.06 19.25
C LYS A 208 30.25 -16.82 19.10
N LYS A 209 30.49 -17.45 17.95
CA LYS A 209 31.77 -18.10 17.65
C LYS A 209 32.90 -17.07 17.57
N ASP A 210 32.69 -15.97 16.87
CA ASP A 210 33.66 -14.87 16.78
C ASP A 210 33.98 -14.29 18.17
N SER A 211 32.95 -14.06 19.00
CA SER A 211 33.12 -13.65 20.40
C SER A 211 33.94 -14.65 21.21
N SER A 212 33.82 -15.95 20.94
CA SER A 212 34.62 -16.97 21.62
C SER A 212 36.08 -16.93 21.19
N ALA A 213 36.36 -16.71 19.89
CA ALA A 213 37.72 -16.51 19.39
C ALA A 213 38.34 -15.23 19.95
N MET A 214 37.58 -14.14 20.00
CA MET A 214 38.01 -12.87 20.61
C MET A 214 38.38 -13.04 22.09
N LYS A 215 37.57 -13.80 22.85
CA LYS A 215 37.90 -14.15 24.24
C LYS A 215 39.21 -14.95 24.33
N ALA A 216 39.44 -15.89 23.43
CA ALA A 216 40.67 -16.67 23.42
C ALA A 216 41.91 -15.79 23.16
N ILE A 217 41.85 -14.87 22.18
CA ILE A 217 42.92 -13.91 21.90
C ILE A 217 43.17 -13.02 23.12
N ALA A 218 42.12 -12.51 23.76
CA ALA A 218 42.26 -11.68 24.97
C ALA A 218 42.92 -12.44 26.13
N VAL A 219 42.59 -13.72 26.33
CA VAL A 219 43.27 -14.55 27.33
C VAL A 219 44.75 -14.74 26.97
N LEU A 220 45.06 -14.98 25.69
CA LEU A 220 46.44 -15.14 25.21
C LEU A 220 47.26 -13.87 25.46
N THR A 221 46.71 -12.69 25.18
CA THR A 221 47.40 -11.42 25.44
C THR A 221 47.57 -11.16 26.92
N MET A 222 46.60 -11.49 27.77
CA MET A 222 46.74 -11.37 29.24
C MET A 222 47.87 -12.24 29.81
N ILE A 223 48.16 -13.39 29.18
CA ILE A 223 49.28 -14.26 29.57
C ILE A 223 50.62 -13.66 29.11
N PHE A 224 50.71 -13.19 27.86
CA PHE A 224 51.99 -12.72 27.30
C PHE A 224 52.37 -11.29 27.71
N LEU A 225 51.42 -10.40 27.95
CA LEU A 225 51.68 -9.00 28.31
C LEU A 225 52.56 -8.82 29.56
N PRO A 226 52.30 -9.47 30.70
CA PRO A 226 53.17 -9.35 31.88
C PRO A 226 54.55 -9.99 31.66
N GLY A 227 54.64 -11.10 30.94
CA GLY A 227 55.92 -11.75 30.61
C GLY A 227 56.81 -10.87 29.73
N THR A 228 56.23 -10.27 28.68
CA THR A 228 56.93 -9.34 27.79
C THR A 228 57.36 -8.06 28.50
N PHE A 229 56.52 -7.49 29.38
CA PHE A 229 56.87 -6.31 30.19
C PHE A 229 58.06 -6.57 31.14
N ILE A 230 58.11 -7.73 31.76
CA ILE A 230 59.25 -8.09 32.62
C ILE A 230 60.48 -8.34 31.75
N ALA A 231 60.35 -9.04 30.63
CA ALA A 231 61.47 -9.25 29.70
C ALA A 231 62.09 -7.93 29.22
N THR A 232 61.28 -6.90 28.93
CA THR A 232 61.81 -5.57 28.55
C THR A 232 62.50 -4.86 29.71
N ILE A 233 61.98 -4.95 30.94
CA ILE A 233 62.66 -4.41 32.14
C ILE A 233 64.04 -5.06 32.33
N PHE A 234 64.15 -6.38 32.16
CA PHE A 234 65.42 -7.09 32.28
C PHE A 234 66.38 -6.82 31.11
N ALA A 235 65.86 -6.43 29.95
CA ALA A 235 66.67 -6.02 28.78
C ALA A 235 67.20 -4.58 28.89
N MET A 236 66.64 -3.74 29.78
CA MET A 236 67.19 -2.42 30.03
C MET A 236 68.51 -2.52 30.82
N PRO A 237 69.54 -1.71 30.50
CA PRO A 237 70.83 -1.73 31.20
C PRO A 237 70.78 -1.17 32.64
N LEU A 238 69.60 -1.08 33.25
CA LEU A 238 69.39 -0.61 34.62
C LEU A 238 69.89 -1.61 35.68
N PHE A 239 70.06 -2.89 35.32
CA PHE A 239 70.66 -3.91 36.17
C PHE A 239 72.03 -4.31 35.60
N ASN A 240 73.10 -3.89 36.28
CA ASN A 240 74.46 -4.27 35.92
C ASN A 240 74.75 -5.68 36.47
N TRP A 241 74.52 -6.70 35.65
CA TRP A 241 74.60 -8.12 36.04
C TRP A 241 76.01 -8.71 35.99
N ASP A 242 77.05 -7.87 35.87
CA ASP A 242 78.43 -8.32 35.78
C ASP A 242 79.07 -8.38 37.17
N ASN A 243 79.33 -9.61 37.62
CA ASN A 243 80.44 -9.89 38.52
C ASN A 243 81.11 -11.16 38.00
N ASN A 244 82.06 -10.95 37.09
CA ASN A 244 83.25 -11.78 36.82
C ASN A 244 83.06 -13.31 36.77
N ALA A 245 83.31 -13.81 35.55
CA ALA A 245 83.66 -15.18 35.20
C ALA A 245 82.51 -16.22 35.23
N HIS A 246 81.94 -16.44 34.04
CA HIS A 246 81.83 -17.74 33.33
C HIS A 246 80.58 -17.72 32.44
N PRO A 247 80.69 -18.09 31.15
CA PRO A 247 79.53 -18.13 30.26
C PRO A 247 78.77 -19.42 30.55
N LEU A 248 77.47 -19.33 30.83
CA LEU A 248 76.43 -20.07 30.08
C LEU A 248 75.03 -19.91 30.70
N PHE A 249 74.85 -19.60 31.98
CA PHE A 249 73.54 -19.23 32.55
C PHE A 249 73.73 -18.34 33.77
N ASN A 250 73.26 -17.08 33.70
CA ASN A 250 73.34 -16.14 34.81
C ASN A 250 72.35 -16.59 35.92
N ASP A 251 72.83 -16.86 37.13
CA ASP A 251 72.03 -17.33 38.30
C ASP A 251 70.89 -16.37 38.67
N ASN A 252 70.90 -15.16 38.11
CA ASN A 252 69.86 -14.16 38.24
C ASN A 252 68.58 -14.41 37.42
N PHE A 253 68.59 -15.39 36.51
CA PHE A 253 67.40 -15.81 35.74
C PHE A 253 66.27 -16.35 36.65
N LYS A 254 66.59 -16.77 37.88
CA LYS A 254 65.60 -17.15 38.90
C LYS A 254 64.66 -16.01 39.30
N TYR A 255 65.15 -14.77 39.32
CA TYR A 255 64.35 -13.60 39.70
C TYR A 255 63.32 -13.22 38.63
N TYR A 256 63.62 -13.48 37.36
CA TYR A 256 62.66 -13.33 36.27
C TYR A 256 61.42 -14.21 36.51
N TRP A 257 61.62 -15.51 36.79
CA TRP A 257 60.51 -16.43 37.07
C TRP A 257 59.80 -16.11 38.39
N ALA A 258 60.53 -15.64 39.41
CA ALA A 258 59.97 -15.26 40.70
C ALA A 258 58.98 -14.08 40.63
N ILE A 259 59.11 -13.18 39.65
CA ILE A 259 58.23 -12.01 39.48
C ILE A 259 57.21 -12.24 38.37
N ALA A 260 57.60 -12.90 37.28
CA ALA A 260 56.72 -13.11 36.13
C ALA A 260 55.55 -14.05 36.40
N ILE A 261 55.77 -15.15 37.12
CA ILE A 261 54.71 -16.11 37.48
C ILE A 261 53.64 -15.48 38.40
N PRO A 262 53.97 -14.83 39.53
CA PRO A 262 52.94 -14.25 40.37
C PRO A 262 52.21 -13.08 39.69
N LEU A 263 52.88 -12.31 38.83
CA LEU A 263 52.23 -11.23 38.09
C LEU A 263 51.23 -11.76 37.05
N THR A 264 51.57 -12.82 36.31
CA THR A 264 50.63 -13.46 35.37
C THR A 264 49.44 -14.07 36.10
N LEU A 265 49.68 -14.76 37.21
CA LEU A 265 48.63 -15.31 38.07
C LEU A 265 47.73 -14.20 38.64
N PHE A 266 48.30 -13.07 39.05
CA PHE A 266 47.53 -11.93 39.55
C PHE A 266 46.59 -11.35 38.49
N VAL A 267 47.07 -11.17 37.25
CA VAL A 267 46.24 -10.67 36.13
C VAL A 267 45.12 -11.65 35.79
N LEU A 268 45.41 -12.96 35.72
CA LEU A 268 44.39 -13.99 35.48
C LEU A 268 43.40 -14.11 36.64
N PHE A 269 43.87 -13.99 37.89
CA PHE A 269 43.03 -13.98 39.08
C PHE A 269 42.06 -12.80 39.07
N LEU A 270 42.54 -11.59 38.77
CA LEU A 270 41.69 -10.41 38.63
C LEU A 270 40.63 -10.56 37.53
N TRP A 271 41.01 -11.12 36.37
CA TRP A 271 40.06 -11.39 35.29
C TRP A 271 39.02 -12.44 35.68
N GLY A 272 39.45 -13.56 36.29
CA GLY A 272 38.55 -14.61 36.78
C GLY A 272 37.58 -14.09 37.84
N LEU A 273 38.07 -13.28 38.79
CA LEU A 273 37.26 -12.60 39.80
C LEU A 273 36.26 -11.62 39.14
N SER A 274 36.68 -10.89 38.09
CA SER A 274 35.82 -9.96 37.35
C SER A 274 34.69 -10.67 36.59
N VAL A 275 34.95 -11.86 36.03
CA VAL A 275 33.94 -12.67 35.33
C VAL A 275 33.00 -13.38 36.29
N TRP A 276 33.52 -13.91 37.40
CA TRP A 276 32.74 -14.71 38.35
C TRP A 276 31.82 -13.86 39.24
N LEU A 277 32.27 -12.66 39.59
CA LEU A 277 31.61 -11.80 40.57
C LEU A 277 30.73 -10.79 39.80
N PRO A 278 29.44 -10.58 40.16
CA PRO A 278 28.51 -9.75 39.38
C PRO A 278 28.72 -8.25 39.63
N TRP A 279 29.94 -7.75 39.41
CA TRP A 279 30.31 -6.34 39.56
C TRP A 279 29.38 -5.42 38.76
N LYS A 280 28.79 -5.89 37.66
CA LYS A 280 27.81 -5.12 36.86
C LYS A 280 26.54 -4.76 37.64
N VAL A 281 26.09 -5.62 38.56
CA VAL A 281 24.88 -5.38 39.37
C VAL A 281 25.17 -4.33 40.45
N TRP A 282 26.35 -4.40 41.06
CA TRP A 282 26.80 -3.43 42.08
C TRP A 282 27.11 -2.05 41.48
N VAL A 283 27.79 -2.01 40.34
CA VAL A 283 28.14 -0.75 39.65
C VAL A 283 26.90 -0.07 39.06
N ALA A 284 25.90 -0.83 38.59
CA ALA A 284 24.61 -0.25 38.17
C ALA A 284 23.86 0.44 39.32
N GLY A 285 24.04 -0.03 40.56
CA GLY A 285 23.51 0.64 41.76
C GLY A 285 24.25 1.94 42.13
N TRP A 286 25.50 2.09 41.68
CA TRP A 286 26.35 3.26 41.96
C TRP A 286 26.34 4.31 40.84
N MET A 287 25.91 3.96 39.62
CA MET A 287 25.74 4.94 38.55
C MET A 287 24.53 5.86 38.83
N PRO A 288 24.72 7.19 38.88
CA PRO A 288 23.60 8.11 39.04
C PRO A 288 22.64 7.96 37.85
N LYS A 289 21.36 7.69 38.13
CA LYS A 289 20.25 7.47 37.17
C LYS A 289 20.04 8.59 36.12
N ARG A 290 20.81 9.69 36.18
CA ARG A 290 20.67 10.90 35.36
C ARG A 290 21.21 10.77 33.91
N LEU A 291 22.01 9.75 33.59
CA LEU A 291 22.57 9.58 32.24
C LEU A 291 21.74 8.65 31.34
N VAL A 292 21.04 7.67 31.91
CA VAL A 292 20.20 6.73 31.15
C VAL A 292 18.93 7.40 30.63
N THR A 293 18.35 8.33 31.39
CA THR A 293 17.14 9.05 30.99
C THR A 293 17.39 10.00 29.82
N LYS A 294 18.55 10.67 29.75
CA LYS A 294 18.87 11.59 28.65
C LYS A 294 18.99 10.89 27.29
N HIS A 295 19.60 9.70 27.23
CA HIS A 295 19.66 8.96 25.96
C HIS A 295 18.31 8.36 25.57
N ALA A 296 17.48 7.95 26.53
CA ALA A 296 16.11 7.50 26.26
C ALA A 296 15.23 8.65 25.75
N GLU A 297 15.35 9.86 26.30
CA GLU A 297 14.63 11.05 25.84
C GLU A 297 15.09 11.53 24.46
N VAL A 298 16.39 11.48 24.16
CA VAL A 298 16.93 11.81 22.84
C VAL A 298 16.48 10.80 21.79
N GLY A 299 16.53 9.49 22.09
CA GLY A 299 16.04 8.45 21.17
C GLY A 299 14.52 8.49 20.95
N LEU A 300 13.74 8.89 21.96
CA LEU A 300 12.29 9.13 21.80
C LEU A 300 11.99 10.41 21.00
N LYS A 301 12.83 11.44 21.12
CA LYS A 301 12.71 12.68 20.33
C LYS A 301 13.05 12.41 18.85
N GLU A 302 14.16 11.75 18.57
CA GLU A 302 14.52 11.32 17.23
C GLU A 302 13.46 10.34 16.68
N ARG A 303 12.85 9.51 17.55
CA ARG A 303 11.73 8.65 17.14
C ARG A 303 10.47 9.40 16.73
N ARG A 304 10.15 10.47 17.44
CA ARG A 304 8.99 11.30 17.15
C ARG A 304 9.20 12.12 15.88
N ASP A 305 10.43 12.57 15.65
CA ASP A 305 10.76 13.44 14.52
C ASP A 305 10.69 12.70 13.16
N TRP A 306 10.91 11.36 13.10
CA TRP A 306 10.64 10.59 11.87
C TRP A 306 9.16 10.32 11.59
N ILE A 307 8.31 10.33 12.62
CA ILE A 307 6.86 10.17 12.46
C ILE A 307 6.23 11.46 11.91
N THR A 308 6.87 12.62 12.13
CA THR A 308 6.31 13.94 11.84
C THR A 308 6.89 14.62 10.59
N TRP A 309 7.61 13.92 9.72
CA TRP A 309 7.99 14.53 8.43
C TRP A 309 6.71 14.93 7.68
N PRO A 310 6.54 16.22 7.32
CA PRO A 310 5.38 16.64 6.55
C PRO A 310 5.45 15.94 5.19
N ILE A 311 4.41 15.17 4.89
CA ILE A 311 4.17 14.65 3.54
C ILE A 311 4.17 15.87 2.61
N PRO A 312 5.05 15.94 1.60
CA PRO A 312 5.04 17.06 0.68
C PRO A 312 3.70 17.05 -0.05
N THR A 313 2.83 17.99 0.29
CA THR A 313 1.63 18.31 -0.50
C THR A 313 2.13 18.91 -1.80
N THR A 314 2.20 18.10 -2.84
CA THR A 314 2.41 18.57 -4.20
C THR A 314 1.15 19.32 -4.64
N ASN A 315 1.32 20.62 -4.91
CA ASN A 315 0.40 21.41 -5.74
C ASN A 315 0.09 20.71 -7.06
#